data_AF-A0A940MLH7-F1
#
_entry.id   AF-A0A940MLH7-F1
#
_cell.length_a   1.000
_cell.length_b   1.000
_cell.length_c   1.000
_cell.angle_alpha   90.00
_cell.angle_beta   90.00
_cell.angle_gamma   90.00
#
_symmetry.space_group_name_H-M   'P 1'
#
loop_
_entity.id
_entity.type
_entity.pdbx_description
1 polymer ?
#
loop_
_entity_poly.entity_id
_entity_poly.type
_entity_poly.pdbx_seq_one_letter_code
_entity_poly.pdbx_strand_id
1 'polypeptide(L)'
;MQGETKGTIHEGEPGFEDFLNEQMALLGQRARQRGICLDCLTDRLIVEMVANLARAEIPASDILSMVVDGLTLAEGEDEAERAPCIHRFH
;
A
#
# COMPACT_ATOMS: atom_id res chain seq x y z
N MET A 1 -33.52 5.24 4.88
CA MET A 1 -32.84 3.96 5.15
C MET A 1 -31.62 3.94 4.27
N GLN A 2 -30.45 4.09 4.88
CA GLN A 2 -29.17 4.17 4.18
C GLN A 2 -28.83 2.78 3.66
N GLY A 3 -28.69 2.67 2.34
CA GLY A 3 -28.36 1.44 1.66
C GLY A 3 -26.93 1.02 1.98
N GLU A 4 -26.74 -0.29 2.10
CA GLU A 4 -25.47 -0.97 2.26
C GLU A 4 -24.47 -0.45 1.22
N THR A 5 -23.41 0.23 1.66
CA THR A 5 -22.19 0.35 0.85
C THR A 5 -21.47 -0.99 0.92
N LYS A 6 -21.95 -1.94 0.11
CA LYS A 6 -21.14 -3.06 -0.37
C LYS A 6 -19.81 -2.47 -0.82
N GLY A 7 -18.70 -2.96 -0.28
CA GLY A 7 -17.35 -2.44 -0.49
C GLY A 7 -16.99 -2.37 -1.97
N THR A 8 -17.31 -1.24 -2.61
CA THR A 8 -16.68 -0.81 -3.84
C THR A 8 -15.27 -0.43 -3.47
N ILE A 9 -14.35 -1.36 -3.72
CA ILE A 9 -12.95 -1.02 -3.89
C ILE A 9 -12.93 0.03 -5.02
N HIS A 10 -12.52 1.26 -4.73
CA HIS A 10 -12.41 2.35 -5.71
C HIS A 10 -11.16 2.18 -6.60
N GLU A 11 -10.81 0.94 -6.94
CA GLU A 11 -9.72 0.62 -7.86
C GLU A 11 -10.05 1.21 -9.23
N GLY A 12 -9.22 2.16 -9.68
CA GLY A 12 -9.39 2.82 -10.98
C GLY A 12 -10.25 4.08 -11.00
N GLU A 13 -10.65 4.64 -9.84
CA GLU A 13 -11.26 5.97 -9.84
C GLU A 13 -10.25 7.06 -10.23
N PRO A 14 -10.62 7.97 -11.16
CA PRO A 14 -9.78 9.10 -11.52
C PRO A 14 -9.45 9.95 -10.28
N GLY A 15 -8.19 9.89 -9.84
CA GLY A 15 -7.67 10.68 -8.71
C GLY A 15 -7.45 9.89 -7.40
N PHE A 16 -7.89 8.63 -7.30
CA PHE A 16 -7.62 7.83 -6.10
C PHE A 16 -6.13 7.51 -5.96
N GLU A 17 -5.49 7.06 -7.05
CA GLU A 17 -4.05 6.78 -7.08
C GLU A 17 -3.20 8.04 -6.85
N ASP A 18 -3.58 9.16 -7.47
CA ASP A 18 -2.90 10.45 -7.27
C ASP A 18 -2.97 10.90 -5.81
N PHE A 19 -4.14 10.75 -5.18
CA PHE A 19 -4.33 11.03 -3.76
C PHE A 19 -3.45 10.12 -2.89
N LEU A 20 -3.44 8.81 -3.14
CA LEU A 20 -2.58 7.87 -2.40
C LEU A 20 -1.11 8.25 -2.52
N ASN A 21 -0.64 8.53 -3.73
CA ASN A 21 0.74 8.94 -4.00
C ASN A 21 1.11 10.23 -3.26
N GLU A 22 0.24 11.25 -3.27
CA GLU A 22 0.46 12.49 -2.54
C GLU A 22 0.53 12.25 -1.02
N GLN A 23 -0.40 11.47 -0.46
CA GLN A 23 -0.42 11.19 0.97
C GLN A 23 0.81 10.41 1.43
N MET A 24 1.26 9.42 0.64
CA MET A 24 2.46 8.64 0.93
C MET A 24 3.73 9.49 0.86
N ALA A 25 3.84 10.38 -0.13
CA ALA A 25 4.96 11.32 -0.22
C ALA A 25 5.04 12.25 0.99
N LEU A 26 3.91 12.85 1.39
CA LEU A 26 3.82 13.74 2.55
C LEU A 26 4.09 13.00 3.87
N LEU A 27 3.64 11.75 3.98
CA LEU A 27 3.91 10.91 5.14
C LEU A 27 5.41 10.61 5.27
N GLY A 28 6.06 10.19 4.18
CA GLY A 28 7.51 9.95 4.15
C GLY A 28 8.32 11.20 4.47
N GLN A 29 7.92 12.37 3.96
CA GLN A 29 8.56 13.65 4.31
C GLN A 29 8.46 13.95 5.81
N ARG A 30 7.26 13.81 6.40
CA ARG A 30 7.03 14.05 7.84
C ARG A 30 7.79 13.06 8.72
N ALA A 31 7.92 11.81 8.28
CA ALA A 31 8.71 10.80 8.99
C ALA A 31 10.21 11.18 9.03
N ARG A 32 10.77 11.58 7.88
CA ARG A 32 12.16 12.04 7.80
C ARG A 32 12.44 13.25 8.69
N GLN A 33 11.52 14.22 8.75
CA GLN A 33 11.65 15.39 9.63
C GLN A 33 11.73 15.03 11.13
N ARG A 34 11.23 13.85 11.50
CA ARG A 34 11.25 13.31 12.87
C ARG A 34 12.34 12.26 13.08
N GLY A 35 13.21 12.02 12.09
CA GLY A 35 14.24 10.99 12.17
C GLY A 35 13.69 9.56 12.15
N ILE A 36 12.47 9.35 11.66
CA ILE A 36 11.86 8.02 11.53
C ILE A 36 12.28 7.42 10.20
N CYS A 37 12.83 6.21 10.23
CA CYS A 37 13.22 5.48 9.03
C CYS A 37 11.98 5.01 8.25
N LEU A 38 12.05 4.98 6.91
CA LEU A 38 10.89 4.61 6.10
C LEU A 38 10.45 3.17 6.40
N ASP A 39 11.39 2.25 6.53
CA ASP A 39 11.14 0.84 6.86
C ASP A 39 10.38 0.69 8.21
N CYS A 40 10.82 1.45 9.22
CA CYS A 40 10.21 1.51 10.54
C CYS A 40 8.76 2.03 10.47
N LEU A 41 8.52 2.98 9.56
CA LEU A 41 7.21 3.57 9.35
C LEU A 41 6.28 2.59 8.62
N THR A 42 6.77 1.93 7.57
CA THR A 42 5.97 0.98 6.77
C THR A 42 5.55 -0.22 7.59
N ASP A 43 6.44 -0.78 8.41
CA ASP A 43 6.10 -1.90 9.31
C ASP A 43 4.94 -1.54 10.24
N ARG A 44 5.00 -0.36 10.87
CA ARG A 44 3.92 0.08 11.76
C ARG A 44 2.65 0.43 10.99
N LEU A 45 2.76 0.99 9.78
CA LEU A 45 1.60 1.35 8.97
C LEU A 45 0.78 0.12 8.59
N ILE A 46 1.44 -0.96 8.14
CA ILE A 46 0.78 -2.21 7.76
C ILE A 46 -0.02 -2.76 8.95
N VAL A 47 0.60 -2.80 10.13
CA VAL A 47 -0.06 -3.27 11.35
C VAL A 47 -1.27 -2.41 11.71
N GLU A 48 -1.15 -1.08 11.64
CA GLU A 48 -2.27 -0.18 11.93
C GLU A 48 -3.40 -0.29 10.91
N MET A 49 -3.08 -0.48 9.62
CA MET A 49 -4.07 -0.72 8.58
C MET A 49 -4.85 -2.01 8.87
N VAL A 50 -4.16 -3.12 9.12
CA VAL A 50 -4.78 -4.40 9.49
C VAL A 50 -5.63 -4.26 10.77
N ALA A 51 -5.12 -3.58 11.79
CA ALA A 51 -5.85 -3.35 13.03
C ALA A 51 -7.11 -2.48 12.83
N ASN A 52 -7.05 -1.47 11.97
CA ASN A 52 -8.21 -0.65 11.62
C ASN A 52 -9.28 -1.48 10.89
N LEU A 53 -8.90 -2.31 9.92
CA LEU A 53 -9.83 -3.19 9.20
C LEU A 53 -10.48 -4.20 10.14
N ALA A 54 -9.70 -4.81 11.03
CA ALA A 54 -10.22 -5.72 12.06
C ALA A 54 -11.19 -5.01 13.03
N ARG A 55 -10.88 -3.77 13.44
CA ARG A 55 -11.78 -2.94 14.27
C ARG A 55 -13.05 -2.51 13.54
N ALA A 56 -13.02 -2.45 12.21
CA ALA A 56 -14.19 -2.24 11.36
C ALA A 56 -14.99 -3.54 11.10
N GLU A 57 -14.68 -4.62 11.83
CA GLU A 57 -15.36 -5.92 11.74
C GLU A 57 -15.24 -6.60 10.36
N ILE A 58 -14.21 -6.24 9.58
CA ILE A 58 -13.90 -6.93 8.33
C ILE A 58 -13.36 -8.32 8.66
N PRO A 59 -13.88 -9.40 8.03
CA PRO A 59 -13.39 -10.75 8.27
C PRO A 59 -11.89 -10.87 8.01
N ALA A 60 -11.19 -11.60 8.88
CA ALA A 60 -9.75 -11.82 8.73
C ALA A 60 -9.39 -12.49 7.39
N SER A 61 -10.26 -13.33 6.84
CA SER A 61 -10.11 -13.91 5.50
C SER A 61 -10.02 -12.86 4.40
N ASP A 62 -10.85 -11.82 4.51
CA ASP A 62 -10.98 -10.79 3.49
C ASP A 62 -9.78 -9.83 3.58
N ILE A 63 -9.34 -9.51 4.79
CA ILE A 63 -8.10 -8.76 5.04
C ILE A 63 -6.90 -9.51 4.45
N LEU A 64 -6.78 -10.82 4.70
CA LEU A 64 -5.70 -11.63 4.16
C LEU A 64 -5.74 -11.71 2.63
N SER A 65 -6.93 -11.80 2.03
CA SER A 65 -7.10 -11.75 0.57
C SER A 65 -6.55 -10.44 0.00
N MET A 66 -6.93 -9.30 0.56
CA MET A 66 -6.44 -7.98 0.12
C MET A 66 -4.92 -7.85 0.21
N VAL A 67 -4.31 -8.39 1.28
CA VAL A 67 -2.85 -8.38 1.43
C VAL A 67 -2.17 -9.26 0.38
N VAL A 68 -2.73 -10.44 0.08
CA VAL A 68 -2.20 -11.33 -0.98
C VAL A 68 -2.34 -10.68 -2.37
N ASP A 69 -3.46 -10.00 -2.63
CA ASP A 69 -3.66 -9.27 -3.88
C ASP A 69 -2.60 -8.16 -4.04
N GLY A 70 -2.33 -7.40 -2.97
CA GLY A 70 -1.28 -6.38 -2.95
C GLY A 70 0.13 -6.93 -3.20
N LEU A 71 0.45 -8.11 -2.64
CA LEU A 71 1.72 -8.79 -2.92
C LEU A 71 1.82 -9.22 -4.40
N THR A 72 0.72 -9.74 -4.95
CA THR A 72 0.66 -10.17 -6.36
C THR A 72 0.85 -8.99 -7.31
N LEU A 73 0.26 -7.83 -7.00
CA LEU A 73 0.44 -6.61 -7.78
C LEU A 73 1.89 -6.11 -7.73
N ALA A 74 2.52 -6.14 -6.56
CA ALA A 74 3.92 -5.74 -6.40
C ALA A 74 4.90 -6.67 -7.14
N GLU A 75 4.60 -7.97 -7.22
CA GLU A 75 5.40 -8.94 -7.99
C GLU A 75 5.20 -8.80 -9.51
N GLY A 76 4.02 -8.36 -9.95
CA GLY A 76 3.67 -8.22 -11.37
C GLY A 76 4.32 -7.04 -12.10
N GLU A 77 4.78 -6.00 -11.39
CA GLU A 77 5.49 -4.86 -11.98
C GLU A 77 6.97 -5.18 -12.32
N ASP A 78 7.52 -6.27 -11.77
CA ASP A 78 8.96 -6.58 -11.80
C ASP A 78 9.40 -7.38 -13.04
N GLU A 79 8.47 -7.87 -13.88
CA GLU A 79 8.79 -8.63 -15.10
C GLU A 79 9.04 -7.76 -16.35
N ALA A 80 8.58 -6.50 -16.37
CA ALA A 80 8.76 -5.62 -17.52
C ALA A 80 10.05 -4.76 -17.49
N GLU A 81 10.69 -4.62 -16.32
CA GLU A 81 11.78 -3.64 -16.10
C GLU A 81 13.15 -4.24 -15.73
N ARG A 82 13.36 -5.54 -15.96
CA ARG A 82 14.72 -6.14 -15.88
C ARG A 82 15.55 -5.84 -17.13
N ALA A 83 15.84 -4.56 -17.37
CA ALA A 83 16.99 -4.19 -18.18
C ALA A 83 18.26 -4.73 -17.48
N PRO A 84 19.15 -5.48 -18.17
CA PRO A 84 20.33 -6.00 -17.52
C PRO A 84 21.23 -4.84 -17.11
N CYS A 85 21.36 -4.61 -15.79
CA CYS A 85 22.41 -3.77 -15.25
C CYS A 85 23.74 -4.45 -15.56
N ILE A 86 24.40 -4.02 -16.64
CA ILE A 86 25.76 -4.44 -16.97
C ILE A 86 26.67 -3.83 -15.91
N HIS A 87 26.98 -4.59 -14.87
CA HIS A 87 28.05 -4.26 -13.92
C HIS A 87 29.38 -4.21 -14.68
N ARG A 88 29.82 -2.99 -15.02
CA ARG A 88 31.17 -2.74 -15.51
C ARG A 88 32.10 -2.65 -14.30
N PHE A 89 32.77 -3.74 -13.97
CA PHE A 89 33.92 -3.69 -13.07
C PHE A 89 35.12 -3.11 -13.83
N HIS A 90 35.86 -2.22 -13.15
CA HIS A 90 37.08 -1.55 -13.62
C HIS A 90 38.19 -2.52 -14.01
#